data_AF-X6L736-F1
#
_entry.id   AF-X6L736-F1
#
_cell.length_a   1.000
_cell.length_b   1.000
_cell.length_c   1.000
_cell.angle_alpha   90.00
_cell.angle_beta   90.00
_cell.angle_gamma   90.00
#
_symmetry.space_group_name_H-M   'P 1'
#
loop_
_entity.id
_entity.type
_entity.pdbx_description
1 polymer ?
#
loop_
_entity_poly.entity_id
_entity_poly.type
_entity_poly.pdbx_seq_one_letter_code
_entity_poly.pdbx_strand_id
1 'polypeptide(L)'
;DIFHNELYPDIKFKPTSILLKDIDNLIEVYVLLNKKSWIKAVKDVERILFYEPNYIHSLSYWQQDILNRKQILLDFSYFSTISTCFMLRYLMTFQRQELKKRFKNGPIKILCGKSQFSRKERL
;
A
#
# COMPACT_ATOMS: atom_id res chain seq x y z
N ASP A 1 -14.91 4.71 14.89
CA ASP A 1 -13.87 4.88 13.86
C ASP A 1 -14.38 5.88 12.85
N ILE A 2 -13.89 7.12 12.88
CA ILE A 2 -14.45 8.27 12.15
C ILE A 2 -14.51 7.98 10.64
N PHE A 3 -13.45 7.39 10.10
CA PHE A 3 -13.33 7.10 8.67
C PHE A 3 -14.34 6.08 8.14
N HIS A 4 -14.66 5.06 8.93
CA HIS A 4 -15.63 4.04 8.52
C HIS A 4 -17.07 4.55 8.63
N ASN A 5 -17.32 5.45 9.58
CA ASN A 5 -18.67 5.96 9.84
C ASN A 5 -19.05 7.13 8.93
N GLU A 6 -18.08 7.96 8.53
CA GLU A 6 -18.35 9.19 7.76
C GLU A 6 -18.12 9.02 6.26
N LEU A 7 -17.05 8.34 5.83
CA LEU A 7 -16.73 8.20 4.40
C LEU A 7 -17.48 7.05 3.73
N TYR A 8 -17.70 5.95 4.45
CA TYR A 8 -18.35 4.74 3.93
C TYR A 8 -19.40 4.19 4.90
N PRO A 9 -20.48 4.94 5.20
CA PRO A 9 -21.47 4.55 6.22
C PRO A 9 -22.10 3.17 5.94
N ASP A 10 -22.20 2.83 4.66
CA ASP A 10 -22.79 1.59 4.16
C ASP A 10 -21.93 0.34 4.43
N ILE A 11 -20.64 0.52 4.77
CA ILE A 11 -19.73 -0.61 4.94
C ILE A 11 -20.15 -1.57 6.05
N LYS A 12 -20.84 -1.06 7.05
CA LYS A 12 -21.33 -1.89 8.16
C LYS A 12 -22.44 -2.84 7.75
N PHE A 13 -23.09 -2.57 6.60
CA PHE A 13 -24.31 -3.23 6.18
C PHE A 13 -24.15 -4.01 4.87
N LYS A 14 -23.23 -3.60 3.98
CA LYS A 14 -23.01 -4.28 2.69
C LYS A 14 -21.56 -4.12 2.19
N PRO A 15 -21.10 -5.07 1.36
CA PRO A 15 -19.86 -4.90 0.60
C PRO A 15 -19.88 -3.59 -0.19
N THR A 16 -18.83 -2.79 -0.05
CA THR A 16 -18.71 -1.44 -0.59
C THR A 16 -17.39 -1.35 -1.36
N SER A 17 -17.48 -0.90 -2.62
CA SER A 17 -16.28 -0.67 -3.42
C SER A 17 -15.57 0.59 -2.98
N ILE A 18 -14.26 0.50 -2.77
CA ILE A 18 -13.43 1.62 -2.34
C ILE A 18 -12.39 1.91 -3.41
N LEU A 19 -12.24 3.19 -3.74
CA LEU A 19 -11.26 3.64 -4.71
C LEU A 19 -9.84 3.48 -4.14
N LEU A 20 -8.89 3.14 -5.01
CA LEU A 20 -7.48 3.00 -4.61
C LEU A 20 -6.93 4.28 -3.96
N LYS A 21 -7.40 5.45 -4.40
CA LYS A 21 -6.99 6.73 -3.82
C LYS A 21 -7.48 6.91 -2.38
N ASP A 22 -8.67 6.41 -2.08
CA ASP A 22 -9.23 6.50 -0.73
C ASP A 22 -8.52 5.53 0.22
N ILE A 23 -8.11 4.36 -0.27
CA ILE A 23 -7.25 3.43 0.48
C ILE A 23 -5.92 4.09 0.84
N ASP A 24 -5.26 4.74 -0.12
CA ASP A 24 -4.03 5.48 0.13
C ASP A 24 -4.25 6.58 1.18
N ASN A 25 -5.32 7.36 1.07
CA ASN A 25 -5.67 8.40 2.04
C ASN A 25 -5.91 7.80 3.44
N LEU A 26 -6.63 6.68 3.55
CA LEU A 26 -6.88 6.01 4.82
C LEU A 26 -5.58 5.54 5.47
N ILE A 27 -4.70 4.89 4.70
CA ILE A 27 -3.38 4.47 5.18
C ILE A 27 -2.58 5.67 5.65
N GLU A 28 -2.49 6.73 4.82
CA GLU A 28 -1.75 7.94 5.15
C GLU A 28 -2.23 8.58 6.44
N VAL A 29 -3.54 8.71 6.63
CA VAL A 29 -4.14 9.23 7.87
C VAL A 29 -3.73 8.39 9.08
N TYR A 30 -3.89 7.06 9.04
CA TYR A 30 -3.54 6.21 10.19
C TYR A 30 -2.05 6.28 10.52
N VAL A 31 -1.19 6.42 9.50
CA VAL A 31 0.25 6.63 9.67
C VAL A 31 0.53 7.99 10.32
N LEU A 32 -0.10 9.06 9.83
CA LEU A 32 0.09 10.43 10.34
C LEU A 32 -0.42 10.61 11.78
N LEU A 33 -1.58 10.03 12.11
CA LEU A 33 -2.11 10.00 13.48
C LEU A 33 -1.15 9.29 14.45
N ASN A 34 -0.40 8.31 13.96
CA ASN A 34 0.57 7.53 14.73
C ASN A 34 2.03 7.92 14.43
N LYS A 35 2.30 9.15 13.98
CA LYS A 35 3.66 9.59 13.59
C LYS A 35 4.76 9.35 14.63
N LYS A 36 4.41 9.39 15.93
CA LYS A 36 5.35 9.13 17.03
C LYS A 36 5.71 7.65 17.18
N SER A 37 4.86 6.74 16.69
CA SER A 37 5.03 5.30 16.82
C SER A 37 4.29 4.60 15.69
N TRP A 38 4.95 4.48 14.53
CA TRP A 38 4.39 3.87 13.32
C TRP A 38 3.83 2.46 13.56
N ILE A 39 4.38 1.69 14.51
CA ILE A 39 3.93 0.33 14.81
C ILE A 39 2.47 0.29 15.30
N LYS A 40 2.00 1.39 15.90
CA LYS A 40 0.59 1.52 16.32
C LYS A 40 -0.37 1.60 15.14
N ALA A 41 0.08 2.11 13.98
CA ALA A 41 -0.73 2.14 12.76
C ALA A 41 -0.83 0.77 12.07
N VAL A 42 0.01 -0.22 12.42
CA VAL A 42 0.08 -1.51 11.71
C VAL A 42 -1.26 -2.22 11.73
N LYS A 43 -1.91 -2.30 12.89
CA LYS A 43 -3.21 -2.99 13.02
C LYS A 43 -4.29 -2.34 12.16
N ASP A 44 -4.34 -1.01 12.13
CA ASP A 44 -5.33 -0.28 11.33
C ASP A 44 -5.07 -0.43 9.83
N VAL A 45 -3.80 -0.40 9.41
CA VAL A 45 -3.40 -0.60 8.02
C VAL A 45 -3.64 -2.05 7.58
N GLU A 46 -3.30 -3.05 8.40
CA GLU A 46 -3.60 -4.46 8.09
C GLU A 46 -5.10 -4.71 7.94
N ARG A 47 -5.93 -4.04 8.75
CA ARG A 47 -7.38 -4.11 8.60
C ARG A 47 -7.83 -3.61 7.22
N ILE A 48 -7.27 -2.49 6.76
CA ILE A 48 -7.54 -1.94 5.42
C ILE A 48 -7.07 -2.90 4.33
N LEU A 49 -5.88 -3.48 4.47
CA LEU A 49 -5.26 -4.30 3.43
C LEU A 49 -5.88 -5.70 3.30
N PHE A 50 -6.33 -6.30 4.40
CA PHE A 50 -6.59 -7.74 4.46
C PHE A 50 -7.91 -8.15 5.09
N TYR A 51 -8.46 -7.35 6.02
CA TYR A 51 -9.47 -7.87 6.94
C TYR A 51 -10.87 -7.31 6.73
N GLU A 52 -11.02 -6.02 6.39
CA GLU A 52 -12.35 -5.41 6.39
C GLU A 52 -13.27 -6.14 5.39
N PRO A 53 -14.20 -7.00 5.88
CA PRO A 53 -14.83 -8.04 5.05
C PRO A 53 -15.76 -7.43 3.99
N ASN A 54 -16.12 -6.17 4.17
CA ASN A 54 -16.97 -5.41 3.29
C ASN A 54 -16.20 -4.45 2.37
N TYR A 55 -14.86 -4.41 2.41
CA TYR A 55 -14.09 -3.71 1.40
C TYR A 55 -14.00 -4.54 0.12
N ILE A 56 -14.50 -3.99 -0.99
CA ILE A 56 -14.22 -4.51 -2.33
C ILE A 56 -13.21 -3.57 -2.99
N HIS A 57 -11.94 -3.97 -3.01
CA HIS A 57 -10.90 -3.22 -3.69
C HIS A 57 -9.94 -4.10 -4.49
N SER A 58 -9.41 -3.55 -5.58
CA SER A 58 -8.41 -4.20 -6.44
C SER A 58 -6.97 -3.93 -6.00
N LEU A 59 -6.75 -3.44 -4.78
CA LEU A 59 -5.41 -3.10 -4.30
C LEU A 59 -4.51 -4.34 -4.33
N SER A 60 -3.55 -4.32 -5.25
CA SER A 60 -2.40 -5.23 -5.24
C SER A 60 -1.15 -4.41 -5.46
N TYR A 61 -0.26 -4.41 -4.48
CA TYR A 61 1.09 -3.84 -4.61
C TYR A 61 2.08 -4.89 -5.14
N TRP A 62 1.66 -6.12 -5.36
CA TRP A 62 2.44 -7.14 -6.09
C TRP A 62 2.04 -7.11 -7.56
N GLN A 63 2.99 -6.82 -8.44
CA GLN A 63 2.72 -6.75 -9.87
C GLN A 63 3.77 -7.49 -10.69
N GLN A 64 3.36 -8.06 -11.82
CA GLN A 64 4.30 -8.56 -12.81
C GLN A 64 4.89 -7.37 -13.58
N ASP A 65 6.20 -7.40 -13.81
CA ASP A 65 6.84 -6.39 -14.63
C ASP A 65 6.30 -6.46 -16.07
N ILE A 66 5.80 -5.33 -16.57
CA ILE A 66 5.26 -5.20 -17.93
C ILE A 66 6.31 -5.52 -18.99
N LEU A 67 7.57 -5.14 -18.73
CA LEU A 67 8.71 -5.38 -19.63
C LEU A 67 9.27 -6.80 -19.49
N ASN A 68 9.07 -7.44 -18.33
CA ASN A 68 9.52 -8.79 -18.07
C ASN A 68 8.51 -9.55 -17.19
N ARG A 69 7.52 -10.17 -17.81
CA ARG A 69 6.42 -10.87 -17.10
C ARG A 69 6.88 -12.01 -16.16
N LYS A 70 8.14 -12.44 -16.26
CA LYS A 70 8.75 -13.43 -15.34
C LYS A 70 9.22 -12.81 -14.02
N GLN A 71 9.30 -11.48 -13.92
CA GLN A 71 9.73 -10.76 -12.73
C GLN A 71 8.53 -10.16 -11.99
N ILE A 72 8.60 -10.24 -10.66
CA ILE A 72 7.68 -9.55 -9.76
C ILE A 72 8.32 -8.22 -9.37
N LEU A 73 7.51 -7.18 -9.24
CA LEU A 73 7.89 -5.91 -8.65
C LEU A 73 6.86 -5.49 -7.59
N LEU A 74 7.30 -4.58 -6.72
CA LEU A 74 6.40 -3.85 -5.83
C LEU A 74 5.90 -2.59 -6.56
N ASP A 75 4.59 -2.51 -6.84
CA ASP A 75 3.98 -1.34 -7.47
C ASP A 75 3.31 -0.47 -6.41
N PHE A 76 3.91 0.69 -6.17
CA PHE A 76 3.41 1.74 -5.30
C PHE A 76 3.01 3.00 -6.07
N SER A 77 2.70 2.89 -7.36
CA SER A 77 2.30 4.03 -8.20
C SER A 77 1.06 4.79 -7.69
N TYR A 78 0.18 4.09 -6.98
CA TYR A 78 -1.04 4.67 -6.40
C TYR A 78 -0.86 5.23 -4.99
N PHE A 79 0.27 4.96 -4.33
CA PHE A 79 0.50 5.39 -2.96
C PHE A 79 1.20 6.75 -2.91
N SER A 80 0.86 7.55 -1.89
CA SER A 80 1.64 8.72 -1.52
C SER A 80 3.03 8.33 -1.02
N THR A 81 3.91 9.32 -0.88
CA THR A 81 5.25 9.07 -0.31
C THR A 81 5.16 8.55 1.12
N ILE A 82 4.22 9.06 1.93
CA ILE A 82 4.03 8.64 3.32
C ILE A 82 3.61 7.17 3.36
N SER A 83 2.58 6.82 2.59
CA SER A 83 2.08 5.45 2.50
C SER A 83 3.14 4.50 1.95
N THR A 84 3.88 4.90 0.91
CA THR A 84 4.97 4.10 0.32
C THR A 84 6.06 3.80 1.35
N CYS A 85 6.54 4.82 2.08
CA CYS A 85 7.55 4.65 3.12
C CYS A 85 7.06 3.72 4.24
N PHE A 86 5.79 3.86 4.65
CA PHE A 86 5.19 2.96 5.63
C PHE A 86 5.11 1.52 5.10
N MET A 87 4.60 1.31 3.90
CA MET A 87 4.45 0.00 3.28
C MET A 87 5.80 -0.71 3.12
N LEU A 88 6.84 -0.01 2.69
CA LEU A 88 8.20 -0.56 2.61
C LEU A 88 8.69 -1.01 3.98
N ARG A 89 8.52 -0.17 5.02
CA ARG A 89 8.91 -0.52 6.39
C ARG A 89 8.13 -1.71 6.93
N TYR A 90 6.81 -1.72 6.71
CA TYR A 90 5.92 -2.81 7.07
C TYR A 90 6.35 -4.12 6.40
N LEU A 91 6.56 -4.12 5.09
CA LEU A 91 6.95 -5.32 4.34
C LEU A 91 8.30 -5.87 4.82
N MET A 92 9.29 -4.99 5.02
CA MET A 92 10.62 -5.40 5.49
C MET A 92 10.61 -5.93 6.93
N THR A 93 9.63 -5.53 7.75
CA THR A 93 9.51 -5.93 9.15
C THR A 93 8.66 -7.19 9.31
N PHE A 94 7.44 -7.18 8.79
CA PHE A 94 6.44 -8.22 9.04
C PHE A 94 6.32 -9.23 7.90
N GLN A 95 6.64 -8.84 6.66
CA GLN A 95 6.52 -9.69 5.47
C GLN A 95 7.89 -10.08 4.90
N ARG A 96 8.95 -10.06 5.73
CA ARG A 96 10.33 -10.32 5.30
C ARG A 96 10.49 -11.69 4.64
N GLN A 97 9.86 -12.73 5.18
CA GLN A 97 9.97 -14.07 4.61
C GLN A 97 9.26 -14.19 3.26
N GLU A 98 8.11 -13.51 3.12
CA GLU A 98 7.40 -13.46 1.84
C GLU A 98 8.20 -12.70 0.77
N LEU A 99 8.85 -11.59 1.15
CA LEU A 99 9.80 -10.89 0.28
C LEU A 99 10.94 -11.82 -0.16
N LYS A 100 11.56 -12.54 0.77
CA LYS A 100 12.64 -13.49 0.44
C LYS A 100 12.17 -14.58 -0.51
N LYS A 101 10.97 -15.12 -0.31
CA LYS A 101 10.37 -16.15 -1.16
C LYS A 101 10.12 -15.63 -2.58
N ARG A 102 9.51 -14.45 -2.72
CA ARG A 102 9.16 -13.87 -4.02
C ARG A 102 10.36 -13.41 -4.83
N PHE A 103 11.32 -12.76 -4.17
CA PHE A 103 12.51 -12.22 -4.83
C PHE A 103 13.72 -13.17 -4.81
N LYS A 104 13.60 -14.33 -4.15
CA LYS A 104 14.67 -15.34 -4.04
C LYS A 104 15.97 -14.75 -3.47
N ASN A 105 15.85 -13.87 -2.47
CA ASN A 105 16.96 -13.05 -1.92
C ASN A 105 17.68 -12.15 -2.94
N GLY A 106 17.13 -11.98 -4.15
CA GLY A 106 17.64 -11.08 -5.16
C GLY A 106 17.18 -9.63 -4.98
N PRO A 107 17.54 -8.74 -5.91
CA PRO A 107 17.12 -7.35 -5.89
C PRO A 107 15.59 -7.21 -5.90
N ILE A 108 15.10 -6.29 -5.06
CA ILE A 108 13.68 -5.94 -4.99
C ILE A 108 13.45 -4.75 -5.92
N LYS A 109 12.72 -4.97 -7.01
CA LYS A 109 12.30 -3.88 -7.91
C LYS A 109 11.07 -3.20 -7.33
N ILE A 110 11.14 -1.87 -7.22
CA ILE A 110 10.06 -1.03 -6.70
C ILE A 110 9.71 0.01 -7.76
N LEU A 111 8.43 0.10 -8.10
CA LEU A 111 7.86 1.16 -8.93
C LEU A 111 7.12 2.13 -8.00
N CYS A 112 7.60 3.37 -7.88
CA CYS A 112 6.89 4.43 -7.17
C CYS A 112 6.25 5.38 -8.19
N GLY A 113 5.19 6.08 -7.77
CA GLY A 113 4.55 7.11 -8.60
C GLY A 113 5.57 8.15 -9.06
N LYS A 114 5.35 8.70 -10.27
CA LYS A 114 6.22 9.73 -10.82
C LYS A 114 6.17 10.97 -9.93
N SER A 115 7.24 11.23 -9.19
CA SER A 115 7.49 12.59 -8.75
C SER A 115 7.65 13.45 -10.01
N GLN A 116 7.16 14.69 -9.98
CA GLN A 116 7.40 15.69 -11.04
C GLN A 116 8.91 15.99 -11.24
N PHE A 117 9.79 15.33 -10.48
CA PHE A 117 11.23 15.51 -10.43
C PHE A 117 12.02 14.45 -11.20
N SER A 118 11.40 13.63 -12.05
CA SER A 118 12.18 12.84 -13.02
C SER A 118 12.72 13.77 -14.13
N ARG A 119 13.59 14.72 -13.79
CA ARG A 119 14.53 15.32 -14.75
C ARG A 119 15.53 14.24 -15.15
N LYS A 120 15.09 13.33 -16.00
CA LYS A 120 16.01 12.65 -16.91
C LYS A 120 16.34 13.69 -17.98
N GLU A 121 17.44 14.41 -17.78
CA GLU A 121 18.14 14.96 -18.93
C GLU A 121 18.43 13.78 -19.85
N ARG A 122 17.82 13.82 -21.05
CA ARG A 122 18.13 12.87 -22.11
C ARG A 122 19.59 13.12 -22.48
N LEU A 123 20.48 12.26 -21.99
CA LEU A 123 21.81 12.06 -22.57
C LEU A 123 21.66 11.39 -23.93
#